data_AF-A0A1I4HRT6-F1
#
_entry.id   AF-A0A1I4HRT6-F1
#
_cell.length_a   1.000
_cell.length_b   1.000
_cell.length_c   1.000
_cell.angle_alpha   90.00
_cell.angle_beta   90.00
_cell.angle_gamma   90.00
#
_symmetry.space_group_name_H-M   'P 1'
#
loop_
_entity.id
_entity.type
_entity.pdbx_description
1 polymer ?
#
loop_
_entity_poly.entity_id
_entity_poly.type
_entity_poly.pdbx_seq_one_letter_code
_entity_poly.pdbx_strand_id
1 'polypeptide(L)'
;MTERPGIPARELSDEELERQGVHAHATRHWVFLHGTAEQFRTHTERMLELEQEYLRRHPQRTWQGSGGDAVAPSRDDRIRDLVQTFSRAMTALLDEEPATADGNGVPRRDPAEAQAALLQHFAAAPDGRLHKLEAHQIARQLSPDSHLVARLYRQDPPLLAAERDMRVLTDAGRDWLARHPAPA
;
A
#
# COMPACT_ATOMS: atom_id res chain seq x y z
N MET A 1 8.97 -11.85 18.79
CA MET A 1 10.20 -11.12 18.44
C MET A 1 10.08 -10.76 16.97
N THR A 2 9.67 -9.53 16.67
CA THR A 2 9.43 -9.07 15.30
C THR A 2 10.78 -8.91 14.62
N GLU A 3 11.13 -9.83 13.71
CA GLU A 3 12.31 -9.68 12.86
C GLU A 3 12.16 -8.38 12.07
N ARG A 4 12.95 -7.36 12.40
CA ARG A 4 13.06 -6.17 11.56
C ARG A 4 14.01 -6.52 10.41
N PRO A 5 13.55 -6.57 9.15
CA PRO A 5 14.45 -6.77 8.04
C PRO A 5 15.31 -5.51 7.87
N GLY A 6 16.61 -5.63 8.15
CA GLY A 6 17.61 -4.61 7.84
C GLY A 6 18.44 -4.11 9.02
N ILE A 7 19.49 -3.37 8.70
CA ILE A 7 20.39 -2.74 9.68
C ILE A 7 19.65 -1.56 10.34
N PRO A 8 19.66 -1.43 11.68
CA PRO A 8 19.09 -0.29 12.40
C PRO A 8 19.62 1.05 11.87
N ALA A 9 18.79 2.09 11.79
CA ALA A 9 19.19 3.37 11.19
C ALA A 9 20.46 3.96 11.84
N ARG A 10 20.58 3.80 13.17
CA ARG A 10 21.74 4.24 13.97
C ARG A 10 23.07 3.60 13.55
N GLU A 11 23.03 2.44 12.90
CA GLU A 11 24.21 1.67 12.46
C GLU A 11 24.55 1.94 10.98
N LEU A 12 23.74 2.72 10.26
CA LEU A 12 24.02 3.10 8.88
C LEU A 12 25.10 4.19 8.81
N SER A 13 25.88 4.21 7.73
CA SER A 13 26.69 5.37 7.36
C SER A 13 25.79 6.54 6.93
N ASP A 14 26.32 7.76 6.91
CA ASP A 14 25.56 8.94 6.50
C ASP A 14 25.06 8.81 5.04
N GLU A 15 25.91 8.30 4.14
CA GLU A 15 25.54 8.05 2.73
C GLU A 15 24.41 7.01 2.61
N GLU A 16 24.47 5.95 3.40
CA GLU A 16 23.46 4.90 3.42
C GLU A 16 22.13 5.42 3.97
N LEU A 17 22.18 6.21 5.04
CA LEU A 17 21.03 6.85 5.66
C LEU A 17 20.32 7.79 4.68
N GLU A 18 21.08 8.65 3.99
CA GLU A 18 20.55 9.55 2.96
C GLU A 18 19.92 8.78 1.79
N ARG A 19 20.63 7.77 1.26
CA ARG A 19 20.15 6.96 0.13
C ARG A 19 18.86 6.23 0.47
N GLN A 20 18.80 5.59 1.64
CA GLN A 20 17.59 4.89 2.08
C GLN A 20 16.44 5.86 2.37
N GLY A 21 16.71 7.04 2.94
CA GLY A 21 15.71 8.08 3.15
C GLY A 21 15.08 8.54 1.84
N VAL A 22 15.90 8.86 0.83
CA VAL A 22 15.44 9.24 -0.52
C VAL A 22 14.56 8.13 -1.12
N HIS A 23 14.98 6.88 -1.04
CA HIS A 23 14.21 5.75 -1.55
C HIS A 23 12.87 5.57 -0.81
N ALA A 24 12.87 5.69 0.51
CA ALA A 24 11.66 5.58 1.32
C ALA A 24 10.64 6.66 0.96
N HIS A 25 11.08 7.92 0.81
CA HIS A 25 10.21 9.00 0.37
C HIS A 25 9.67 8.79 -1.05
N ALA A 26 10.54 8.39 -1.99
CA ALA A 26 10.14 8.17 -3.38
C ALA A 26 9.09 7.06 -3.54
N THR A 27 9.09 6.07 -2.65
CA THR A 27 8.17 4.93 -2.71
C THR A 27 6.95 5.07 -1.80
N ARG A 28 6.90 6.08 -0.91
CA ARG A 28 5.83 6.29 0.07
C ARG A 28 4.43 6.26 -0.53
N HIS A 29 4.20 7.05 -1.57
CA HIS A 29 2.86 7.17 -2.17
C HIS A 29 2.40 5.84 -2.79
N TRP A 30 3.34 5.13 -3.44
CA TRP A 30 3.06 3.82 -4.00
C TRP A 30 2.70 2.80 -2.91
N VAL A 31 3.46 2.74 -1.81
CA VAL A 31 3.18 1.83 -0.70
C VAL A 31 1.85 2.17 -0.03
N PHE A 32 1.52 3.46 0.09
CA PHE A 32 0.24 3.91 0.62
C PHE A 32 -0.96 3.43 -0.21
N LEU A 33 -0.89 3.53 -1.54
CA LEU A 33 -2.01 3.16 -2.43
C LEU A 33 -2.08 1.66 -2.77
N HIS A 34 -0.96 0.97 -2.75
CA HIS A 34 -0.85 -0.38 -3.33
C HIS A 34 -0.26 -1.43 -2.39
N GLY A 35 0.42 -1.01 -1.32
CA GLY A 35 0.94 -1.90 -0.30
C GLY A 35 -0.18 -2.62 0.46
N THR A 36 0.14 -3.79 1.01
CA THR A 36 -0.69 -4.38 2.07
C THR A 36 -0.60 -3.51 3.33
N ALA A 37 -1.55 -3.65 4.26
CA ALA A 37 -1.50 -2.96 5.55
C ALA A 37 -0.14 -3.20 6.27
N GLU A 38 0.37 -4.42 6.20
CA GLU A 38 1.65 -4.80 6.79
C GLU A 38 2.86 -4.16 6.08
N GLN A 39 2.82 -4.08 4.75
CA GLN A 39 3.85 -3.35 3.97
C GLN A 39 3.84 -1.86 4.29
N PHE A 40 2.65 -1.25 4.38
CA PHE A 40 2.51 0.15 4.74
C PHE A 40 3.00 0.45 6.16
N ARG A 41 2.65 -0.40 7.14
CA ARG A 41 3.14 -0.32 8.51
C ARG A 41 4.66 -0.38 8.57
N THR A 42 5.25 -1.41 7.95
CA THR A 42 6.71 -1.62 7.94
C THR A 42 7.44 -0.47 7.26
N HIS A 43 6.91 0.01 6.14
CA HIS A 43 7.48 1.13 5.40
C HIS A 43 7.42 2.44 6.19
N THR A 44 6.29 2.71 6.87
CA THR A 44 6.12 3.88 7.73
C THR A 44 7.09 3.83 8.92
N GLU A 45 7.23 2.68 9.58
CA GLU A 45 8.18 2.49 10.67
C GLU A 45 9.62 2.74 10.21
N ARG A 46 10.02 2.20 9.06
CA ARG A 46 11.38 2.40 8.52
C ARG A 46 11.64 3.85 8.15
N MET A 47 10.69 4.53 7.52
CA MET A 47 10.83 5.93 7.13
C MET A 47 11.01 6.83 8.35
N LEU A 48 10.17 6.65 9.39
CA LEU A 48 10.28 7.38 10.65
C LEU A 48 11.61 7.10 11.37
N GLU A 49 12.13 5.88 11.31
CA GLU A 49 13.43 5.52 11.89
C GLU A 49 14.58 6.27 11.19
N LEU A 50 14.59 6.29 9.86
CA LEU A 50 15.59 6.98 9.04
C LEU A 50 15.53 8.50 9.25
N GLU A 51 14.32 9.08 9.27
CA GLU A 51 14.10 10.51 9.51
C GLU A 51 14.63 10.93 10.89
N GLN A 52 14.25 10.19 11.95
CA GLN A 52 14.71 10.49 13.30
C GLN A 52 16.23 10.44 13.43
N GLU A 53 16.87 9.45 12.81
CA GLU A 53 18.32 9.35 12.82
C GLU A 53 18.99 10.49 12.00
N TYR A 54 18.41 10.86 10.86
CA TYR A 54 18.90 11.98 10.05
C TYR A 54 18.83 13.30 10.83
N LEU A 55 17.70 13.58 11.49
CA LEU A 55 17.52 14.75 12.36
C LEU A 55 18.51 14.78 13.52
N ARG A 56 18.78 13.62 14.12
CA ARG A 56 19.74 13.48 15.21
C ARG A 56 21.18 13.80 14.76
N ARG A 57 21.59 13.39 13.55
CA ARG A 57 22.93 13.65 12.99
C ARG A 57 23.08 15.05 12.40
N HIS A 58 22.01 15.62 11.87
CA HIS A 58 22.03 16.91 11.16
C HIS A 58 21.04 17.94 11.73
N PRO A 59 21.14 18.29 13.03
CA PRO A 59 20.17 19.20 13.68
C PRO A 59 20.10 20.58 13.03
N GLN A 60 21.18 21.02 12.37
CA GLN A 60 21.32 22.33 11.71
C GLN A 60 20.81 22.35 10.25
N ARG A 61 20.57 21.18 9.62
CA ARG A 61 20.15 21.08 8.21
C ARG A 61 18.64 21.09 8.01
N THR A 62 17.88 20.99 9.10
CA THR A 62 16.45 21.24 9.02
C THR A 62 16.21 22.73 8.93
N TRP A 63 15.47 23.14 7.90
CA TRP A 63 14.86 24.46 7.88
C TRP A 63 13.96 24.56 9.11
N GLN A 64 14.47 25.21 10.16
CA GLN A 64 13.67 25.70 11.27
C GLN A 64 12.93 26.93 10.76
N GLY A 65 11.94 26.74 9.89
CA GLY A 65 10.91 27.76 9.68
C GLY A 65 10.15 27.84 10.99
N SER A 66 10.31 28.87 11.81
CA SER A 66 10.29 30.28 11.46
C SER A 66 11.47 31.02 12.11
N GLY A 67 12.21 31.80 11.32
CA GLY A 67 13.04 32.86 11.88
C GLY A 67 12.16 33.88 12.59
N GLY A 68 12.30 33.96 13.91
CA GLY A 68 11.71 34.99 14.75
C GLY A 68 11.32 34.41 16.09
N ASP A 69 12.12 34.70 17.13
CA ASP A 69 11.83 34.68 18.58
C ASP A 69 10.62 33.87 19.11
N ALA A 70 10.33 32.71 18.55
CA ALA A 70 9.32 31.80 19.05
C ALA A 70 9.98 31.06 20.21
N VAL A 71 9.80 31.61 21.41
CA VAL A 71 10.13 30.93 22.67
C VAL A 71 9.70 29.48 22.55
N ALA A 72 10.66 28.56 22.71
CA ALA A 72 10.37 27.14 22.65
C ALA A 72 9.18 26.84 23.59
N PRO A 73 8.17 26.09 23.13
CA PRO A 73 6.94 25.89 23.89
C PRO A 73 7.27 25.37 25.29
N SER A 74 6.61 25.94 26.29
CA SER A 74 6.85 25.57 27.68
C SER A 74 6.56 24.08 27.88
N ARG A 75 7.03 23.50 28.99
CA ARG A 75 6.67 22.12 29.35
C ARG A 75 5.15 21.96 29.39
N ASP A 76 4.44 22.97 29.87
CA ASP A 76 2.98 22.94 30.03
C ASP A 76 2.27 23.02 28.69
N ASP A 77 2.78 23.81 27.73
CA ASP A 77 2.26 23.85 26.36
C ASP A 77 2.42 22.51 25.67
N ARG A 78 3.60 21.88 25.83
CA ARG A 78 3.86 20.54 25.30
C ARG A 78 2.97 19.47 25.91
N ILE A 79 2.74 19.52 27.23
CA ILE A 79 1.82 18.60 27.91
C ILE A 79 0.40 18.80 27.38
N ARG A 80 -0.06 20.05 27.27
CA ARG A 80 -1.40 20.38 26.79
C ARG A 80 -1.62 19.90 25.35
N ASP A 81 -0.65 20.11 24.47
CA ASP A 81 -0.73 19.68 23.07
C ASP A 81 -0.78 18.15 22.93
N LEU A 82 0.06 17.45 23.70
CA LEU A 82 0.02 15.98 23.77
C LEU A 82 -1.34 15.47 24.25
N VAL A 83 -1.89 16.03 25.34
CA VAL A 83 -3.20 15.65 25.87
C VAL A 83 -4.31 15.86 24.83
N GLN A 84 -4.31 17.00 24.14
CA GLN A 84 -5.30 17.29 23.10
C GLN A 84 -5.17 16.32 21.91
N THR A 85 -3.94 16.03 21.49
CA THR A 85 -3.67 15.09 20.39
C THR A 85 -4.16 13.69 20.74
N PHE A 86 -3.83 13.19 21.94
CA PHE A 86 -4.30 11.88 22.40
C PHE A 86 -5.82 11.83 22.56
N SER A 87 -6.44 12.88 23.11
CA SER A 87 -7.89 12.96 23.26
C SER A 87 -8.60 12.89 21.90
N ARG A 88 -8.12 13.62 20.89
CA ARG A 88 -8.67 13.56 19.53
C ARG A 88 -8.52 12.18 18.90
N ALA A 89 -7.34 11.56 19.05
CA ALA A 89 -7.08 10.22 18.54
C ALA A 89 -8.00 9.17 19.19
N MET A 90 -8.16 9.20 20.51
CA MET A 90 -9.09 8.31 21.21
C MET A 90 -10.55 8.55 20.81
N THR A 91 -10.95 9.81 20.68
CA THR A 91 -12.32 10.14 20.26
C THR A 91 -12.60 9.60 18.86
N ALA A 92 -11.66 9.76 17.92
CA ALA A 92 -11.78 9.20 16.58
C ALA A 92 -11.90 7.66 16.60
N LEU A 93 -11.14 6.96 17.45
CA LEU A 93 -11.23 5.51 17.61
C LEU A 93 -12.54 5.06 18.27
N LEU A 94 -13.11 5.87 19.15
CA LEU A 94 -14.39 5.59 19.82
C LEU A 94 -15.57 5.88 18.88
N ASP A 95 -15.44 6.89 18.02
CA ASP A 95 -16.43 7.28 17.00
C ASP A 95 -16.33 6.44 15.72
N GLU A 96 -15.21 5.71 15.53
CA GLU A 96 -15.14 4.65 14.52
C GLU A 96 -16.20 3.61 14.87
N GLU A 97 -17.33 3.66 14.16
CA GLU A 97 -18.15 2.45 14.05
C GLU A 97 -17.20 1.36 13.54
N PRO A 98 -17.10 0.21 14.23
CA PRO A 98 -16.40 -0.93 13.65
C PRO A 98 -17.05 -1.07 12.29
N ALA A 99 -16.26 -0.97 11.21
CA ALA A 99 -16.77 -1.23 9.87
C ALA A 99 -17.65 -2.43 10.05
N THR A 100 -18.96 -2.26 9.84
CA THR A 100 -19.83 -3.42 9.88
C THR A 100 -19.13 -4.32 8.90
N ALA A 101 -18.59 -5.42 9.40
CA ALA A 101 -18.54 -6.61 8.59
C ALA A 101 -20.01 -6.82 8.34
N ASP A 102 -20.58 -6.08 7.38
CA ASP A 102 -21.90 -6.32 6.89
C ASP A 102 -21.85 -7.82 6.70
N GLY A 103 -22.78 -8.51 7.34
CA GLY A 103 -22.99 -9.94 7.12
C GLY A 103 -23.20 -10.24 5.63
N ASN A 104 -23.26 -9.22 4.76
CA ASN A 104 -22.84 -9.25 3.38
C ASN A 104 -21.30 -9.15 3.24
N GLY A 105 -20.55 -10.09 3.81
CA GLY A 105 -19.26 -10.40 3.20
C GLY A 105 -19.58 -10.64 1.73
N VAL A 106 -18.98 -9.88 0.80
CA VAL A 106 -19.12 -10.13 -0.65
C VAL A 106 -19.06 -11.64 -0.77
N PRO A 107 -20.19 -12.32 -1.13
CA PRO A 107 -20.30 -13.75 -0.97
C PRO A 107 -19.07 -14.31 -1.63
N ARG A 108 -18.22 -15.02 -0.86
CA ARG A 108 -16.88 -15.42 -1.29
C ARG A 108 -17.01 -15.94 -2.72
N ARG A 109 -16.70 -15.08 -3.69
CA ARG A 109 -17.06 -15.36 -5.08
C ARG A 109 -16.41 -16.69 -5.39
N ASP A 110 -17.14 -17.55 -6.10
CA ASP A 110 -16.50 -18.75 -6.60
C ASP A 110 -15.19 -18.32 -7.27
N PRO A 111 -14.04 -18.94 -6.96
CA PRO A 111 -12.78 -18.62 -7.63
C PRO A 111 -12.90 -18.51 -9.15
N ALA A 112 -13.80 -19.28 -9.78
CA ALA A 112 -14.10 -19.20 -11.20
C ALA A 112 -14.84 -17.89 -11.58
N GLU A 113 -15.81 -17.45 -10.80
CA GLU A 113 -16.53 -16.17 -11.00
C GLU A 113 -15.60 -14.97 -10.79
N ALA A 114 -14.74 -15.01 -9.77
CA ALA A 114 -13.75 -13.96 -9.53
C ALA A 114 -12.75 -13.87 -10.69
N GLN A 115 -12.35 -15.01 -11.25
CA GLN A 115 -11.51 -15.06 -12.45
C GLN A 115 -12.24 -14.47 -13.67
N ALA A 116 -13.48 -14.87 -13.93
CA ALA A 116 -14.28 -14.33 -15.03
C ALA A 116 -14.47 -12.81 -14.91
N ALA A 117 -14.83 -12.33 -13.72
CA ALA A 117 -14.98 -10.90 -13.45
C ALA A 117 -13.67 -10.13 -13.67
N LEU A 118 -12.53 -10.67 -13.25
CA LEU A 118 -11.23 -10.03 -13.49
C LEU A 118 -10.91 -9.95 -14.99
N LEU A 119 -11.13 -11.03 -15.73
CA LEU A 119 -10.91 -11.06 -17.19
C LEU A 119 -11.87 -10.12 -17.93
N GLN A 120 -13.09 -9.89 -17.43
CA GLN A 120 -14.00 -8.87 -17.98
C GLN A 120 -13.45 -7.45 -17.82
N HIS A 121 -12.82 -7.12 -16.69
CA HIS A 121 -12.17 -5.82 -16.52
C HIS A 121 -11.06 -5.62 -17.53
N PHE A 122 -10.26 -6.67 -17.80
CA PHE A 122 -9.28 -6.63 -18.88
C PHE A 122 -9.93 -6.42 -20.25
N ALA A 123 -10.98 -7.19 -20.58
CA ALA A 123 -11.66 -7.10 -21.87
C ALA A 123 -12.32 -5.73 -22.12
N ALA A 124 -12.79 -5.06 -21.07
CA ALA A 124 -13.35 -3.70 -21.13
C ALA A 124 -12.28 -2.60 -21.22
N ALA A 125 -11.04 -2.89 -20.83
CA ALA A 125 -9.94 -1.95 -20.88
C ALA A 125 -9.42 -1.76 -22.31
N PRO A 126 -8.90 -0.56 -22.66
CA PRO A 126 -8.27 -0.32 -23.96
C PRO A 126 -7.21 -1.37 -24.29
N ASP A 127 -7.28 -1.94 -25.50
CA ASP A 127 -6.41 -3.01 -26.01
C ASP A 127 -6.38 -4.30 -25.16
N GLY A 128 -7.31 -4.48 -24.23
CA GLY A 128 -7.28 -5.62 -23.32
C GLY A 128 -6.20 -5.51 -22.25
N ARG A 129 -5.77 -4.30 -21.89
CA ARG A 129 -4.58 -4.07 -21.06
C ARG A 129 -4.91 -3.29 -19.79
N LEU A 130 -4.36 -3.75 -18.67
CA LEU A 130 -4.38 -3.04 -17.40
C LEU A 130 -2.97 -2.87 -16.85
N HIS A 131 -2.73 -1.79 -16.14
CA HIS A 131 -1.49 -1.65 -15.38
C HIS A 131 -1.43 -2.73 -14.31
N LYS A 132 -0.23 -3.26 -14.01
CA LYS A 132 -0.06 -4.38 -13.06
C LYS A 132 -0.69 -4.10 -11.70
N LEU A 133 -0.61 -2.85 -11.23
CA LEU A 133 -1.15 -2.45 -9.92
C LEU A 133 -2.66 -2.45 -9.92
N GLU A 134 -3.26 -1.92 -10.98
CA GLU A 134 -4.71 -1.87 -11.16
C GLU A 134 -5.29 -3.29 -11.24
N ALA A 135 -4.65 -4.18 -12.00
CA ALA A 135 -5.03 -5.60 -12.05
C ALA A 135 -5.00 -6.28 -10.67
N HIS A 136 -3.99 -5.99 -9.85
CA HIS A 136 -3.91 -6.51 -8.49
C HIS A 136 -4.92 -5.88 -7.53
N GLN A 137 -5.24 -4.59 -7.69
CA GLN A 137 -6.28 -3.92 -6.90
C GLN A 137 -7.66 -4.49 -7.20
N ILE A 138 -8.03 -4.63 -8.47
CA ILE A 138 -9.29 -5.25 -8.90
C ILE A 138 -9.35 -6.70 -8.39
N ALA A 139 -8.28 -7.48 -8.52
CA ALA A 139 -8.25 -8.86 -8.02
C ALA A 139 -8.53 -8.96 -6.51
N ARG A 140 -7.99 -8.03 -5.70
CA ARG A 140 -8.26 -7.97 -4.24
C ARG A 140 -9.72 -7.64 -3.92
N GLN A 141 -10.38 -6.83 -4.74
CA GLN A 141 -11.80 -6.51 -4.58
C GLN A 141 -12.69 -7.71 -4.94
N LEU A 142 -12.26 -8.52 -5.91
CA LEU A 142 -13.02 -9.67 -6.40
C LEU A 142 -12.82 -10.93 -5.56
N SER A 143 -11.66 -11.08 -4.92
CA SER A 143 -11.34 -12.24 -4.09
C SER A 143 -10.30 -11.89 -3.01
N PRO A 144 -10.44 -12.44 -1.79
CA PRO A 144 -9.39 -12.36 -0.78
C PRO A 144 -8.15 -13.18 -1.14
N ASP A 145 -8.20 -14.04 -2.18
CA ASP A 145 -7.06 -14.81 -2.66
C ASP A 145 -6.04 -13.92 -3.39
N SER A 146 -4.90 -13.66 -2.74
CA SER A 146 -3.79 -12.87 -3.31
C SER A 146 -3.17 -13.48 -4.57
N HIS A 147 -3.43 -14.76 -4.88
CA HIS A 147 -2.80 -15.47 -5.99
C HIS A 147 -3.64 -15.49 -7.27
N LEU A 148 -4.83 -14.87 -7.30
CA LEU A 148 -5.70 -14.88 -8.48
C LEU A 148 -4.97 -14.45 -9.76
N VAL A 149 -4.38 -13.25 -9.77
CA VAL A 149 -3.60 -12.74 -10.93
C VAL A 149 -2.43 -13.67 -11.27
N ALA A 150 -1.75 -14.20 -10.25
CA ALA A 150 -0.59 -15.07 -10.45
C ALA A 150 -0.95 -16.44 -11.06
N ARG A 151 -2.18 -16.92 -10.86
CA ARG A 151 -2.71 -18.13 -11.50
C ARG A 151 -2.92 -17.90 -12.99
N LEU A 152 -3.30 -16.67 -13.38
CA LEU A 152 -3.61 -16.35 -14.77
C LEU A 152 -2.41 -16.41 -15.72
N TYR A 153 -1.19 -16.22 -15.21
CA TYR A 153 0.06 -16.42 -15.96
C TYR A 153 0.51 -17.87 -16.04
N ARG A 154 0.13 -18.70 -15.07
CA ARG A 154 0.72 -20.04 -14.86
C ARG A 154 -0.14 -21.17 -15.40
N GLN A 155 -1.40 -20.90 -15.70
CA GLN A 155 -2.26 -21.86 -16.37
C GLN A 155 -1.85 -22.06 -17.83
N ASP A 156 -2.19 -23.22 -18.37
CA ASP A 156 -1.87 -23.61 -19.75
C ASP A 156 -3.18 -23.86 -20.53
N PRO A 157 -3.50 -23.04 -21.54
CA PRO A 157 -2.76 -21.85 -22.00
C PRO A 157 -2.88 -20.65 -21.03
N PRO A 158 -1.88 -19.73 -20.99
CA PRO A 158 -1.92 -18.57 -20.12
C PRO A 158 -3.00 -17.60 -20.56
N LEU A 159 -3.80 -17.10 -19.62
CA LEU A 159 -4.90 -16.17 -19.92
C LEU A 159 -4.47 -14.69 -19.84
N LEU A 160 -3.35 -14.41 -19.15
CA LEU A 160 -2.69 -13.11 -19.16
C LEU A 160 -1.23 -13.23 -19.59
N ALA A 161 -0.74 -12.22 -20.30
CA ALA A 161 0.68 -12.00 -20.57
C ALA A 161 1.20 -10.81 -19.77
N ALA A 162 2.49 -10.82 -19.44
CA ALA A 162 3.17 -9.72 -18.77
C ALA A 162 4.03 -8.94 -19.76
N GLU A 163 3.75 -7.65 -19.92
CA GLU A 163 4.50 -6.74 -20.79
C GLU A 163 4.96 -5.53 -19.98
N ARG A 164 6.17 -5.59 -19.41
CA ARG A 164 6.68 -4.59 -18.46
C ARG A 164 5.67 -4.34 -17.33
N ASP A 165 5.11 -3.13 -17.27
CA ASP A 165 4.13 -2.71 -16.27
C ASP A 165 2.68 -2.98 -16.68
N MET A 166 2.46 -3.45 -17.90
CA MET A 166 1.14 -3.81 -18.41
C MET A 166 0.90 -5.31 -18.28
N ARG A 167 -0.36 -5.65 -18.05
CA ARG A 167 -0.92 -7.00 -18.12
C ARG A 167 -1.90 -7.02 -19.27
N VAL A 168 -1.75 -8.02 -20.14
CA VAL A 168 -2.44 -8.07 -21.41
C VAL A 168 -3.25 -9.34 -21.48
N LEU A 169 -4.53 -9.19 -21.84
CA LEU A 169 -5.42 -10.31 -22.09
C LEU A 169 -4.95 -11.06 -23.35
N THR A 170 -4.66 -12.36 -23.21
CA THR A 170 -4.27 -13.20 -24.35
C THR A 170 -5.49 -13.63 -25.16
N ASP A 171 -5.27 -14.17 -26.36
CA ASP A 171 -6.35 -14.80 -27.14
C ASP A 171 -7.00 -15.96 -26.37
N ALA A 172 -6.18 -16.80 -25.73
CA ALA A 172 -6.67 -17.84 -24.83
C ALA A 172 -7.54 -17.28 -23.68
N GLY A 173 -7.14 -16.13 -23.12
CA GLY A 173 -7.92 -15.37 -22.13
C GLY A 173 -9.29 -14.94 -22.65
N ARG A 174 -9.33 -14.38 -23.87
CA ARG A 174 -10.58 -14.00 -24.56
C ARG A 174 -11.48 -15.22 -24.79
N ASP A 175 -10.92 -16.31 -25.31
CA ASP A 175 -11.65 -17.55 -25.61
C ASP A 175 -12.15 -18.26 -24.34
N TRP A 176 -11.38 -18.18 -23.25
CA TRP A 176 -11.81 -18.69 -21.96
C TRP A 176 -12.99 -17.89 -21.42
N LEU A 177 -12.91 -16.55 -21.49
CA LEU A 177 -13.97 -15.66 -21.01
C LEU A 177 -15.26 -15.83 -21.82
N ALA A 178 -15.18 -16.00 -23.14
CA ALA A 178 -16.34 -16.26 -23.98
C ALA A 178 -17.10 -17.55 -23.59
N ARG A 179 -16.40 -18.55 -23.04
CA ARG A 179 -16.99 -19.80 -22.55
C ARG A 179 -17.46 -19.74 -21.09
N HIS A 180 -16.98 -18.76 -20.32
CA HIS A 180 -17.25 -18.60 -18.89
C HIS A 180 -17.57 -17.13 -18.58
N PRO A 181 -18.70 -16.59 -19.09
CA PRO A 181 -19.09 -15.23 -18.77
C PRO A 181 -19.36 -15.10 -17.27
N ALA A 182 -18.86 -14.02 -16.64
CA ALA A 182 -19.22 -13.75 -15.25
C ALA A 182 -20.73 -13.45 -15.18
N PRO A 183 -21.43 -13.87 -14.10
CA PRO A 183 -22.82 -13.51 -13.90
C PRO A 183 -22.99 -11.99 -13.89
N ALA A 184 -24.06 -11.52 -14.54
CA ALA A 184 -24.40 -10.09 -14.66
C ALA A 184 -24.63 -9.43 -13.30
#